data_AF-A0A950PMG2-F1
#
_entry.id   AF-A0A950PMG2-F1
#
_cell.length_a   1.000
_cell.length_b   1.000
_cell.length_c   1.000
_cell.angle_alpha   90.00
_cell.angle_beta   90.00
_cell.angle_gamma   90.00
#
_symmetry.space_group_name_H-M   'P 1'
#
loop_
_entity.id
_entity.type
_entity.pdbx_description
1 polymer ?
#
loop_
_entity_poly.entity_id
_entity_poly.type
_entity_poly.pdbx_seq_one_letter_code
_entity_poly.pdbx_strand_id
1 'polypeptide(L)'
;MAAADQVDSSCTDAQSPPSFLAAATALQAIDDALRAAQHEIPGTPNADGADSEQALASLLLLRQIREQLAGWETGLIETARHAGASWADLAHPLGVASRQAAERRYLR
;
A
#
# COMPACT_ATOMS: atom_id res chain seq x y z
N MET A 1 9.37 29.85 32.37
CA MET A 1 10.60 29.17 31.93
C MET A 1 10.47 27.70 32.28
N ALA A 2 10.49 26.81 31.27
CA ALA A 2 10.37 25.33 31.24
C ALA A 2 9.24 24.91 30.26
N ALA A 3 9.57 24.80 28.97
CA ALA A 3 9.69 23.54 28.21
C ALA A 3 8.31 22.88 28.01
N ALA A 4 7.58 23.07 26.89
CA ALA A 4 7.93 22.75 25.51
C ALA A 4 8.57 21.35 25.40
N ASP A 5 7.74 20.31 25.48
CA ASP A 5 7.90 19.03 24.76
C ASP A 5 6.63 18.16 24.95
N GLN A 6 5.52 18.51 24.29
CA GLN A 6 4.50 17.51 23.99
C GLN A 6 4.62 17.23 22.51
N VAL A 7 5.48 16.24 22.27
CA VAL A 7 5.79 15.61 20.99
C VAL A 7 4.52 15.37 20.20
N ASP A 8 4.47 15.97 19.01
CA ASP A 8 3.71 15.55 17.83
C ASP A 8 3.68 14.02 17.70
N SER A 9 2.76 13.36 18.39
CA SER A 9 2.51 11.91 18.25
C SER A 9 1.27 11.64 17.39
N SER A 10 0.68 12.69 16.80
CA SER A 10 -0.65 12.64 16.18
C SER A 10 -0.65 12.48 14.66
N CYS A 11 0.50 12.38 13.99
CA CYS A 11 0.54 12.20 12.53
C CYS A 11 0.92 10.79 12.05
N THR A 12 1.38 9.90 12.93
CA THR A 12 1.79 8.53 12.54
C THR A 12 0.65 7.51 12.62
N ASP A 13 -0.38 7.76 13.44
CA ASP A 13 -1.52 6.84 13.64
C ASP A 13 -2.49 6.82 12.44
N ALA A 14 -2.56 7.91 11.66
CA ALA A 14 -3.51 8.08 10.57
C ALA A 14 -3.23 7.23 9.31
N GLN A 15 -2.13 6.45 9.29
CA GLN A 15 -1.75 5.57 8.17
C GLN A 15 -1.68 4.09 8.56
N SER A 16 -1.96 3.75 9.82
CA SER A 16 -2.05 2.35 10.23
C SER A 16 -3.33 1.71 9.69
N PRO A 17 -3.28 0.47 9.16
CA PRO A 17 -4.48 -0.21 8.70
C PRO A 17 -5.48 -0.37 9.87
N PRO A 18 -6.80 -0.22 9.65
CA PRO A 18 -7.80 -0.34 10.72
C PRO A 18 -7.89 -1.75 11.33
N SER A 19 -7.21 -2.73 10.74
CA SER A 19 -6.84 -4.04 11.28
C SER A 19 -6.22 -4.84 10.12
N PHE A 20 -5.51 -5.94 10.41
CA PHE A 20 -5.02 -6.85 9.36
C PHE A 20 -6.14 -7.31 8.42
N LEU A 21 -7.29 -7.70 8.97
CA LEU A 21 -8.43 -8.18 8.17
C LEU A 21 -8.99 -7.10 7.26
N ALA A 22 -9.12 -5.86 7.74
CA ALA A 22 -9.58 -4.76 6.91
C ALA A 22 -8.60 -4.45 5.76
N ALA A 23 -7.29 -4.49 6.02
CA ALA A 23 -6.27 -4.35 4.99
C ALA A 23 -6.35 -5.48 3.95
N ALA A 24 -6.50 -6.73 4.40
CA ALA A 24 -6.62 -7.88 3.51
C ALA A 24 -7.86 -7.79 2.61
N THR A 25 -9.01 -7.38 3.17
CA THR A 25 -10.24 -7.17 2.39
C THR A 25 -10.10 -6.04 1.37
N ALA A 26 -9.48 -4.92 1.76
CA ALA A 26 -9.24 -3.80 0.85
C ALA A 26 -8.30 -4.19 -0.30
N LEU A 27 -7.22 -4.93 -0.02
CA LEU A 27 -6.29 -5.43 -1.03
C LEU A 27 -6.96 -6.38 -2.02
N GLN A 28 -7.84 -7.27 -1.54
CA GLN A 28 -8.60 -8.16 -2.42
C GLN A 28 -9.53 -7.37 -3.35
N ALA A 29 -10.25 -6.36 -2.81
CA ALA A 29 -11.13 -5.52 -3.61
C ALA A 29 -10.36 -4.73 -4.69
N ILE A 30 -9.14 -4.27 -4.38
CA ILE A 30 -8.25 -3.61 -5.36
C ILE A 30 -7.82 -4.60 -6.45
N ASP A 31 -7.39 -5.83 -6.09
CA ASP A 31 -7.01 -6.85 -7.08
C ASP A 31 -8.17 -7.19 -8.02
N ASP A 32 -9.38 -7.36 -7.48
CA ASP A 32 -10.58 -7.64 -8.26
C ASP A 32 -10.91 -6.48 -9.22
N ALA A 33 -10.84 -5.24 -8.75
CA ALA A 33 -11.07 -4.05 -9.58
C ALA A 33 -10.03 -3.93 -10.70
N LEU A 34 -8.76 -4.20 -10.41
CA LEU A 34 -7.68 -4.19 -11.40
C LEU A 34 -7.84 -5.30 -12.45
N ARG A 35 -8.31 -6.49 -12.06
CA ARG A 35 -8.62 -7.58 -13.00
C ARG A 35 -9.79 -7.20 -13.91
N ALA A 36 -10.84 -6.60 -13.35
CA ALA A 36 -11.98 -6.14 -14.13
C ALA A 36 -11.56 -5.10 -15.18
N ALA A 37 -10.77 -4.09 -14.78
CA ALA A 37 -10.26 -3.05 -15.68
C ALA A 37 -9.35 -3.62 -16.80
N GLN A 38 -8.56 -4.66 -16.52
CA GLN A 38 -7.75 -5.34 -17.54
C GLN A 38 -8.58 -6.18 -18.53
N HIS A 39 -9.76 -6.63 -18.12
CA HIS A 39 -10.65 -7.43 -18.96
C HIS A 39 -11.59 -6.57 -19.82
N GLU A 40 -11.62 -5.26 -19.61
CA GLU A 40 -12.29 -4.32 -20.52
C GLU A 40 -11.59 -4.37 -21.89
N ILE A 41 -12.34 -4.85 -22.89
CA ILE A 41 -11.83 -5.08 -24.25
C ILE A 41 -11.37 -3.72 -24.84
N PRO A 42 -10.18 -3.61 -25.45
CA PRO A 42 -9.64 -2.35 -26.01
C PRO A 42 -10.35 -1.85 -27.28
N GLY A 43 -11.65 -2.07 -27.43
CA GLY A 43 -12.42 -1.86 -28.66
C GLY A 43 -13.64 -0.95 -28.54
N THR A 44 -13.99 -0.47 -27.34
CA THR A 44 -14.99 0.59 -27.18
C THR A 44 -14.30 1.95 -27.36
N PRO A 45 -14.68 2.76 -28.37
CA PRO A 45 -14.11 4.08 -28.56
C PRO A 45 -14.64 5.03 -27.47
N ASN A 46 -14.00 5.01 -26.31
CA ASN A 46 -14.11 6.04 -25.28
C ASN A 46 -12.79 6.83 -25.15
N ALA A 47 -11.97 6.81 -26.20
CA ALA A 47 -10.71 7.57 -26.29
C ALA A 47 -10.88 8.93 -26.99
N ASP A 48 -12.11 9.33 -27.31
CA ASP A 48 -12.42 10.72 -27.67
C ASP A 48 -12.76 11.48 -26.38
N GLY A 49 -11.74 11.95 -25.66
CA GLY A 49 -11.93 12.92 -24.56
C GLY A 49 -11.58 12.45 -23.15
N ALA A 50 -10.44 11.77 -22.95
CA ALA A 50 -9.84 11.80 -21.62
C ALA A 50 -9.31 13.23 -21.37
N ASP A 51 -10.12 14.04 -20.70
CA ASP A 51 -9.76 15.41 -20.33
C ASP A 51 -8.45 15.40 -19.50
N SER A 52 -7.53 16.31 -19.80
CA SER A 52 -6.25 16.41 -19.09
C SER A 52 -6.44 16.52 -17.56
N GLU A 53 -7.55 17.10 -17.12
CA GLU A 53 -7.91 17.19 -15.71
C GLU A 53 -8.22 15.82 -15.10
N GLN A 54 -8.95 14.95 -15.81
CA GLN A 54 -9.27 13.59 -15.37
C GLN A 54 -8.00 12.73 -15.27
N ALA A 55 -7.06 12.90 -16.20
CA ALA A 55 -5.76 12.22 -16.15
C ALA A 55 -4.94 12.67 -14.92
N LEU A 56 -4.89 13.98 -14.63
CA LEU A 56 -4.18 14.51 -13.47
C LEU A 56 -4.84 14.08 -12.14
N ALA A 57 -6.17 14.12 -12.06
CA ALA A 57 -6.91 13.62 -10.89
C ALA A 57 -6.63 12.13 -10.64
N SER A 58 -6.56 11.32 -11.71
CA SER A 58 -6.22 9.90 -11.62
C SER A 58 -4.80 9.68 -11.10
N LEU A 59 -3.82 10.51 -11.50
CA LEU A 59 -2.45 10.44 -10.99
C LEU A 59 -2.36 10.82 -9.50
N LEU A 60 -3.12 11.82 -9.06
CA LEU A 60 -3.20 12.19 -7.65
C LEU A 60 -3.79 11.06 -6.81
N LEU A 61 -4.88 10.45 -7.27
CA LEU A 61 -5.50 9.30 -6.61
C LEU A 61 -4.52 8.12 -6.52
N LEU A 62 -3.82 7.80 -7.62
CA LEU A 62 -2.82 6.73 -7.65
C LEU A 62 -1.71 6.96 -6.62
N ARG A 63 -1.24 8.20 -6.48
CA ARG A 63 -0.23 8.56 -5.48
C ARG A 63 -0.76 8.34 -4.07
N GLN A 64 -1.96 8.81 -3.76
CA GLN A 64 -2.57 8.65 -2.44
C GLN A 64 -2.74 7.18 -2.06
N ILE A 65 -3.23 6.36 -3.00
CA ILE A 65 -3.36 4.91 -2.78
C ILE A 65 -1.99 4.28 -2.51
N ARG A 66 -0.94 4.64 -3.27
CA ARG A 66 0.42 4.12 -3.02
C ARG A 66 0.96 4.49 -1.65
N GLU A 67 0.72 5.71 -1.19
CA GLU A 67 1.12 6.16 0.15
C GLU A 67 0.40 5.35 1.24
N GLN A 68 -0.91 5.12 1.10
CA GLN A 68 -1.69 4.29 2.01
C GLN A 68 -1.20 2.84 2.03
N LEU A 69 -0.96 2.24 0.86
CA LEU A 69 -0.47 0.87 0.74
C LEU A 69 0.95 0.72 1.33
N ALA A 70 1.81 1.71 1.14
CA ALA A 70 3.12 1.73 1.79
C ALA A 70 3.01 1.79 3.31
N GLY A 71 2.04 2.55 3.85
CA GLY A 71 1.74 2.59 5.28
C GLY A 71 1.29 1.23 5.85
N TRP A 72 0.65 0.38 5.04
CA TRP A 72 0.22 -0.95 5.46
C TRP A 72 1.33 -2.01 5.40
N GLU A 73 2.38 -1.82 4.57
CA GLU A 73 3.44 -2.82 4.33
C GLU A 73 4.10 -3.27 5.64
N THR A 74 4.50 -2.32 6.51
CA THR A 74 5.11 -2.62 7.82
C THR A 74 4.18 -3.41 8.72
N GLY A 75 2.90 -3.00 8.84
CA GLY A 75 1.91 -3.70 9.67
C GLY A 75 1.60 -5.12 9.19
N LEU A 76 1.62 -5.36 7.87
CA LEU A 76 1.48 -6.70 7.29
C LEU A 76 2.71 -7.57 7.57
N ILE A 77 3.91 -7.00 7.45
CA ILE A 77 5.18 -7.67 7.82
C ILE A 77 5.14 -8.08 9.29
N GLU A 78 4.82 -7.15 10.20
CA GLU A 78 4.74 -7.42 11.63
C GLU A 78 3.70 -8.51 11.93
N THR A 79 2.52 -8.45 11.31
CA THR A 79 1.48 -9.48 11.48
C THR A 79 2.00 -10.86 11.05
N ALA A 80 2.66 -10.96 9.90
CA ALA A 80 3.25 -12.20 9.42
C ALA A 80 4.37 -12.70 10.35
N ARG A 81 5.20 -11.79 10.86
CA ARG A 81 6.27 -12.11 11.84
C ARG A 81 5.69 -12.63 13.15
N HIS A 82 4.60 -12.04 13.65
CA HIS A 82 3.87 -12.53 14.83
C HIS A 82 3.24 -13.90 14.61
N ALA A 83 2.79 -14.20 13.39
CA ALA A 83 2.33 -15.53 13.00
C ALA A 83 3.47 -16.56 12.81
N GLY A 84 4.73 -16.16 12.96
CA GLY A 84 5.90 -17.04 12.90
C GLY A 84 6.63 -17.06 11.56
N ALA A 85 6.25 -16.22 10.58
CA ALA A 85 6.94 -16.15 9.30
C ALA A 85 8.40 -15.71 9.48
N SER A 86 9.33 -16.42 8.84
CA SER A 86 10.73 -16.01 8.80
C SER A 86 10.94 -14.92 7.73
N TRP A 87 12.03 -14.17 7.84
CA TRP A 87 12.42 -13.23 6.78
C TRP A 87 12.66 -13.91 5.42
N ALA A 88 12.93 -15.22 5.40
CA ALA A 88 13.04 -15.97 4.15
C ALA A 88 11.65 -16.21 3.52
N ASP A 89 10.64 -16.49 4.34
CA ASP A 89 9.24 -16.64 3.89
C ASP A 89 8.66 -15.30 3.40
N LEU A 90 9.12 -14.19 3.97
CA LEU A 90 8.74 -12.83 3.56
C LEU A 90 9.44 -12.35 2.29
N ALA A 91 10.55 -12.96 1.87
CA ALA A 91 11.31 -12.49 0.71
C ALA A 91 10.49 -12.56 -0.58
N HIS A 92 9.82 -13.70 -0.81
CA HIS A 92 8.98 -13.91 -1.98
C HIS A 92 7.79 -12.92 -2.07
N PRO A 93 6.92 -12.77 -1.02
CA PRO A 93 5.80 -11.83 -1.07
C PRO A 93 6.21 -10.36 -1.13
N LEU A 94 7.38 -9.99 -0.61
CA LEU A 94 7.91 -8.62 -0.73
C LEU A 94 8.58 -8.36 -2.09
N GLY A 95 8.61 -9.35 -2.99
CA GLY A 95 9.21 -9.23 -4.32
C GLY A 95 10.73 -9.09 -4.31
N VAL A 96 11.39 -9.56 -3.25
CA VAL A 96 12.85 -9.46 -3.09
C VAL A 96 13.52 -10.83 -3.20
N ALA A 97 14.72 -10.86 -3.75
CA ALA A 97 15.42 -12.11 -4.06
C ALA A 97 15.99 -12.83 -2.83
N SER A 98 16.07 -12.18 -1.67
CA SER A 98 16.71 -12.75 -0.48
C SER A 98 16.13 -12.25 0.84
N ARG A 99 16.34 -13.06 1.88
CA ARG A 99 16.04 -12.73 3.28
C ARG A 99 16.59 -11.35 3.69
N GLN A 100 17.86 -11.10 3.37
CA GLN A 100 18.55 -9.87 3.76
C GLN A 100 17.96 -8.64 3.04
N ALA A 101 17.49 -8.81 1.80
CA ALA A 101 16.80 -7.75 1.09
C ALA A 101 15.42 -7.43 1.69
N ALA A 102 14.71 -8.44 2.21
CA ALA A 102 13.46 -8.24 2.93
C ALA A 102 13.68 -7.46 4.23
N GLU A 103 14.67 -7.88 5.03
CA GLU A 103 15.04 -7.20 6.27
C GLU A 103 15.48 -5.74 6.03
N ARG A 104 16.29 -5.48 5.01
CA ARG A 104 16.71 -4.11 4.65
C ARG A 104 15.54 -3.22 4.23
N ARG A 105 14.49 -3.77 3.61
CA ARG A 105 13.31 -3.01 3.21
C ARG A 105 12.47 -2.61 4.43
N TYR A 106 12.35 -3.49 5.42
CA TYR A 106 11.68 -3.18 6.69
C TYR A 106 12.43 -2.12 7.51
N LEU A 107 13.77 -2.08 7.42
CA LEU A 107 14.61 -1.13 8.15
C LEU A 107 14.79 0.23 7.45
N ARG A 108 14.17 0.43 6.28
CA ARG A 108 14.26 1.67 5.51
C ARG A 108 13.15 2.62 5.92
#